data_AF-A0A7W2LLT6-F1
#
_entry.id   AF-A0A7W2LLT6-F1
#
_cell.length_a   1.000
_cell.length_b   1.000
_cell.length_c   1.000
_cell.angle_alpha   90.00
_cell.angle_beta   90.00
_cell.angle_gamma   90.00
#
_symmetry.space_group_name_H-M   'P 1'
#
loop_
_entity.id
_entity.type
_entity.pdbx_description
1 polymer ?
#
loop_
_entity_poly.entity_id
_entity_poly.type
_entity_poly.pdbx_seq_one_letter_code
_entity_poly.pdbx_strand_id
1 'polypeptide(L)'
;MSKSNQLWDLAIEWVSKKIRSPFSNKVTRFLLITGAGIVAAPLLLHMFANALLKHFLGIDLGVEPPGTMTYIAGFCFMLLGVVNNTIHNYLTHTHQVRVKNAEVSIYKETWGKLDTALDDTARLSSLYTTYYASRDEELVLKAEESIISCMDWLRKNRPFYYSDAFYEKCSQICAQARQETRAFRACIEAKKMEEATIGKNGPLTNHMEFYKKIYNYEMAQKEMAQNVKAMRREYEAVCVEIRDRLA
;
A
#
# COMPACT_ATOMS: atom_id res chain seq x y z
N MET A 1 -23.55 16.63 -6.54
CA MET A 1 -24.17 15.80 -5.49
C MET A 1 -24.92 16.69 -4.52
N SER A 2 -26.13 16.33 -4.09
CA SER A 2 -26.90 17.11 -3.12
C SER A 2 -26.31 16.99 -1.71
N LYS A 3 -26.48 18.01 -0.86
CA LYS A 3 -26.05 17.99 0.56
C LYS A 3 -26.71 16.85 1.36
N SER A 4 -27.94 16.45 0.96
CA SER A 4 -28.66 15.33 1.58
C SER A 4 -27.98 13.99 1.32
N ASN A 5 -27.45 13.77 0.11
CA ASN A 5 -26.73 12.53 -0.21
C ASN A 5 -25.42 12.44 0.60
N GLN A 6 -24.69 13.55 0.76
CA GLN A 6 -23.47 13.58 1.56
C GLN A 6 -23.71 13.27 3.04
N LEU A 7 -24.81 13.78 3.62
CA LEU A 7 -25.18 13.49 5.01
C LEU A 7 -25.58 12.02 5.19
N TRP A 8 -26.27 11.43 4.21
CA TRP A 8 -26.60 10.01 4.23
C TRP A 8 -25.36 9.12 4.12
N ASP A 9 -24.44 9.46 3.22
CA ASP A 9 -23.17 8.75 3.08
C ASP A 9 -22.37 8.78 4.39
N LEU A 10 -22.28 9.95 5.04
CA LEU A 10 -21.64 10.12 6.35
C LEU A 10 -22.31 9.26 7.44
N ALA A 11 -23.64 9.21 7.47
CA ALA A 11 -24.38 8.41 8.44
C ALA A 11 -24.11 6.91 8.24
N ILE A 12 -24.14 6.44 6.98
CA ILE A 12 -23.84 5.04 6.63
C ILE A 12 -22.40 4.69 7.02
N GLU A 13 -21.45 5.58 6.77
CA GLU A 13 -20.04 5.37 7.08
C GLU A 13 -19.81 5.31 8.61
N TRP A 14 -20.48 6.18 9.35
CA TRP A 14 -20.47 6.19 10.82
C TRP A 14 -21.05 4.90 11.41
N VAL A 15 -22.23 4.47 10.94
CA VAL A 15 -22.86 3.21 11.38
C VAL A 15 -21.96 2.02 11.04
N SER A 16 -21.41 1.98 9.83
CA SER A 16 -20.49 0.93 9.39
C SER A 16 -19.22 0.87 10.25
N LYS A 17 -18.70 2.02 10.68
CA LYS A 17 -17.55 2.10 11.60
C LYS A 17 -17.92 1.59 13.00
N LYS A 18 -19.12 1.92 13.50
CA LYS A 18 -19.60 1.43 14.80
C LYS A 18 -19.84 -0.07 14.82
N ILE A 19 -20.46 -0.63 13.78
CA ILE A 19 -20.71 -2.08 13.67
C ILE A 19 -19.39 -2.84 13.53
N ARG A 20 -18.36 -2.30 12.89
CA ARG A 20 -17.03 -2.93 12.81
C ARG A 20 -16.19 -2.80 14.08
N SER A 21 -16.62 -1.99 15.05
CA SER A 21 -15.84 -1.78 16.27
C SER A 21 -15.74 -3.06 17.11
N PRO A 22 -14.69 -3.21 17.93
CA PRO A 22 -14.57 -4.34 18.86
C PRO A 22 -15.72 -4.42 19.87
N PHE A 23 -16.47 -3.32 20.06
CA PHE A 23 -17.69 -3.30 20.87
C PHE A 23 -18.82 -4.13 20.23
N SER A 24 -18.95 -4.14 18.90
CA SER A 24 -19.98 -4.93 18.21
C SER A 24 -19.79 -6.43 18.41
N ASN A 25 -18.55 -6.92 18.41
CA ASN A 25 -18.24 -8.32 18.71
C ASN A 25 -18.62 -8.67 20.17
N LYS A 26 -18.42 -7.75 21.12
CA LYS A 26 -18.90 -7.90 22.50
C LYS A 26 -20.43 -7.95 22.58
N VAL A 27 -21.13 -7.11 21.83
CA VAL A 27 -22.60 -7.10 21.75
C VAL A 27 -23.12 -8.43 21.18
N THR A 28 -22.50 -8.96 20.12
CA THR A 28 -22.83 -10.28 19.58
C THR A 28 -22.68 -11.38 20.63
N ARG A 29 -21.53 -11.44 21.32
CA ARG A 29 -21.29 -12.43 22.38
C ARG A 29 -22.31 -12.29 23.52
N PHE A 30 -22.59 -11.06 23.93
CA PHE A 30 -23.58 -10.78 24.97
C PHE A 30 -24.98 -11.26 24.58
N LEU A 31 -25.44 -10.96 23.36
CA LEU A 31 -26.76 -11.40 22.86
C LEU A 31 -26.87 -12.93 22.78
N LEU A 32 -25.82 -13.60 22.30
CA LEU A 32 -25.78 -15.06 22.21
C LEU A 32 -25.78 -15.72 23.60
N ILE A 33 -24.94 -15.24 24.52
CA ILE A 33 -24.86 -15.76 25.90
C ILE A 33 -26.16 -15.49 26.66
N THR A 34 -26.74 -14.29 26.51
CA THR A 34 -28.00 -13.93 27.17
C THR A 34 -29.17 -14.76 26.61
N GLY A 35 -29.26 -14.92 25.28
CA GLY A 35 -30.28 -15.76 24.66
C GLY A 35 -30.17 -17.23 25.09
N ALA A 36 -28.96 -17.79 25.12
CA ALA A 36 -28.73 -19.14 25.62
C ALA A 36 -29.05 -19.26 27.12
N GLY A 37 -28.69 -18.26 27.92
CA GLY A 37 -28.96 -18.20 29.35
C GLY A 37 -30.45 -18.14 29.68
N ILE A 38 -31.24 -17.35 28.95
CA ILE A 38 -32.70 -17.28 29.11
C ILE A 38 -33.36 -18.65 28.93
N VAL A 39 -32.88 -19.45 27.97
CA VAL A 39 -33.42 -20.80 27.68
C VAL A 39 -32.88 -21.84 28.68
N ALA A 40 -31.59 -21.79 28.99
CA ALA A 40 -30.93 -22.83 29.80
C ALA A 40 -31.09 -22.63 31.31
N ALA A 41 -31.17 -21.39 31.81
CA ALA A 41 -31.20 -21.11 33.24
C ALA A 41 -32.43 -21.69 33.96
N PRO A 42 -33.67 -21.62 33.42
CA PRO A 42 -34.83 -22.25 34.06
C PRO A 42 -34.71 -23.77 34.13
N LEU A 43 -34.20 -24.40 33.07
CA LEU A 43 -33.94 -25.85 33.00
C LEU A 43 -32.89 -26.29 34.03
N LEU A 44 -31.75 -25.59 34.08
CA LEU A 44 -30.70 -25.87 35.03
C LEU A 44 -31.18 -25.70 36.47
N LEU A 45 -31.93 -24.62 36.76
CA LEU A 45 -32.49 -24.38 38.08
C LEU A 45 -33.46 -25.48 38.50
N HIS A 46 -34.39 -25.89 37.61
CA HIS A 46 -35.31 -26.98 37.88
C HIS A 46 -34.59 -28.31 38.09
N MET A 47 -33.58 -28.63 37.27
CA MET A 47 -32.80 -29.85 37.42
C MET A 47 -32.03 -29.88 38.74
N PHE A 48 -31.39 -28.77 39.12
CA PHE A 48 -30.68 -28.66 40.40
C PHE A 48 -31.64 -28.74 41.60
N ALA A 49 -32.77 -28.03 41.55
CA ALA A 49 -33.77 -28.05 42.61
C ALA A 49 -34.38 -29.45 42.77
N ASN A 50 -34.76 -30.09 41.66
CA ASN A 50 -35.32 -31.45 41.70
C ASN A 50 -34.29 -32.45 42.24
N ALA A 51 -33.01 -32.36 41.82
CA ALA A 51 -31.96 -33.22 42.33
C ALA A 51 -31.75 -33.06 43.85
N LEU A 52 -31.73 -31.82 44.36
CA LEU A 52 -31.60 -31.54 45.78
C LEU A 52 -32.80 -32.03 46.59
N LEU A 53 -34.02 -31.74 46.13
CA LEU A 53 -35.25 -32.14 46.82
C LEU A 53 -35.43 -33.66 46.81
N LYS A 54 -35.07 -34.33 45.71
CA LYS A 54 -35.10 -35.79 45.62
C LYS A 54 -34.06 -36.44 46.53
N HIS A 55 -32.85 -35.87 46.61
CA HIS A 55 -31.78 -36.44 47.43
C HIS A 55 -31.99 -36.24 48.93
N PHE A 56 -32.42 -35.05 49.36
CA PHE A 56 -32.55 -34.71 50.78
C PHE A 56 -33.95 -34.96 51.36
N LEU A 57 -35.01 -34.82 50.56
CA LEU A 57 -36.40 -34.89 51.02
C LEU A 57 -37.21 -36.01 50.36
N GLY A 58 -36.64 -36.74 49.39
CA GLY A 58 -37.33 -37.80 48.67
C GLY A 58 -38.47 -37.31 47.75
N ILE A 59 -38.56 -36.00 47.49
CA ILE A 59 -39.62 -35.41 46.67
C ILE A 59 -39.13 -35.31 45.22
N ASP A 60 -39.87 -35.91 44.27
CA ASP A 60 -39.62 -35.77 42.84
C ASP A 60 -40.65 -34.83 42.22
N LEU A 61 -40.20 -33.64 41.82
CA LEU A 61 -41.05 -32.61 41.19
C LEU A 61 -41.16 -32.79 39.66
N GLY A 62 -40.35 -33.68 39.06
CA GLY A 62 -40.19 -33.74 37.61
C GLY A 62 -39.45 -32.52 37.04
N VAL A 63 -39.17 -32.56 35.73
CA VAL A 63 -38.57 -31.43 35.00
C VAL A 63 -39.62 -30.83 34.09
N GLU A 64 -40.09 -29.63 34.41
CA GLU A 64 -40.97 -28.88 33.53
C GLU A 64 -40.14 -28.13 32.47
N PRO A 65 -40.51 -28.22 31.19
CA PRO A 65 -39.85 -27.45 30.15
C PRO A 65 -40.12 -25.94 30.34
N PRO A 66 -39.19 -25.06 29.95
CA PRO A 66 -39.41 -23.62 29.93
C PRO A 66 -40.69 -23.26 29.17
N GLY A 67 -41.42 -22.26 29.65
CA GLY A 67 -42.61 -21.76 28.95
C GLY A 67 -42.28 -21.26 27.53
N THR A 68 -43.25 -21.36 26.61
CA THR A 68 -43.09 -21.00 25.19
C THR A 68 -42.51 -19.59 24.98
N MET A 69 -42.87 -18.63 25.85
CA MET A 69 -42.34 -17.26 25.78
C MET A 69 -40.83 -17.17 26.01
N THR A 70 -40.27 -18.03 26.86
CA THR A 70 -38.83 -18.10 27.14
C THR A 70 -38.06 -18.62 25.93
N TYR A 71 -38.61 -19.62 25.24
CA TYR A 71 -38.05 -20.12 23.98
C TYR A 71 -38.11 -19.08 22.87
N ILE A 72 -39.23 -18.36 22.73
CA ILE A 72 -39.37 -17.26 21.75
C ILE A 72 -38.35 -16.16 22.05
N ALA A 73 -38.24 -15.72 23.31
CA ALA A 73 -37.29 -14.68 23.70
C ALA A 73 -35.84 -15.12 23.43
N GLY A 74 -35.45 -16.32 23.86
CA GLY A 74 -34.13 -16.89 23.62
C GLY A 74 -33.80 -17.00 22.13
N PHE A 75 -34.76 -17.48 21.32
CA PHE A 75 -34.64 -17.55 19.87
C PHE A 75 -34.43 -16.16 19.25
N CYS A 76 -35.23 -15.15 19.63
CA CYS A 76 -35.07 -13.79 19.15
C CYS A 76 -33.69 -13.20 19.48
N PHE A 77 -33.19 -13.40 20.70
CA PHE A 77 -31.85 -12.94 21.10
C PHE A 77 -30.74 -13.64 20.30
N MET A 78 -30.85 -14.96 20.11
CA MET A 78 -29.90 -15.71 19.30
C MET A 78 -29.94 -15.27 17.83
N LEU A 79 -31.12 -15.06 17.27
CA LEU A 79 -31.30 -14.61 15.89
C LEU A 79 -30.74 -13.19 15.68
N LEU A 80 -30.99 -12.26 16.60
CA LEU A 80 -30.38 -10.92 16.57
C LEU A 80 -28.85 -10.98 16.68
N GLY A 81 -28.32 -11.87 17.54
CA GLY A 81 -26.88 -12.12 17.64
C GLY A 81 -26.28 -12.62 16.33
N VAL A 82 -26.93 -13.61 15.69
CA VAL A 82 -26.51 -14.14 14.38
C VAL A 82 -26.56 -13.07 13.30
N VAL A 83 -27.64 -12.30 13.20
CA VAL A 83 -27.77 -11.20 12.23
C VAL A 83 -26.67 -10.16 12.42
N ASN A 84 -26.44 -9.71 13.65
CA ASN A 84 -25.38 -8.74 13.94
C ASN A 84 -23.99 -9.29 13.59
N ASN A 85 -23.72 -10.56 13.88
CA ASN A 85 -22.45 -11.21 13.53
C ASN A 85 -22.24 -11.29 12.02
N THR A 86 -23.28 -11.68 11.28
CA THR A 86 -23.23 -11.78 9.81
C THR A 86 -22.96 -10.41 9.18
N ILE A 87 -23.66 -9.36 9.64
CA ILE A 87 -23.44 -7.99 9.18
C ILE A 87 -22.01 -7.52 9.55
N HIS A 88 -21.55 -7.77 10.77
CA HIS A 88 -20.20 -7.44 11.20
C HIS A 88 -19.12 -8.10 10.32
N ASN A 89 -19.26 -9.41 10.05
CA ASN A 89 -18.33 -10.15 9.21
C ASN A 89 -18.34 -9.62 7.77
N TYR A 90 -19.52 -9.40 7.19
CA TYR A 90 -19.66 -8.86 5.84
C TYR A 90 -19.01 -7.47 5.71
N LEU A 91 -19.29 -6.55 6.63
CA LEU A 91 -18.72 -5.20 6.61
C LEU A 91 -17.21 -5.20 6.86
N THR A 92 -16.73 -6.06 7.76
CA THR A 92 -15.30 -6.21 8.04
C THR A 92 -14.55 -6.76 6.83
N HIS A 93 -15.06 -7.84 6.24
CA HIS A 93 -14.50 -8.44 5.03
C HIS A 93 -14.47 -7.42 3.88
N THR A 94 -15.59 -6.73 3.62
CA THR A 94 -15.66 -5.70 2.57
C THR A 94 -14.65 -4.59 2.79
N HIS A 95 -14.46 -4.16 4.04
CA HIS A 95 -13.45 -3.15 4.36
C HIS A 95 -12.03 -3.66 4.17
N GLN A 96 -11.71 -4.88 4.62
CA GLN A 96 -10.41 -5.50 4.43
C GLN A 96 -10.07 -5.63 2.94
N VAL A 97 -11.02 -6.09 2.12
CA VAL A 97 -10.87 -6.14 0.66
C VAL A 97 -10.61 -4.74 0.08
N ARG A 98 -11.36 -3.72 0.52
CA ARG A 98 -11.14 -2.33 0.04
C ARG A 98 -9.76 -1.80 0.42
N VAL A 99 -9.31 -2.03 1.64
CA VAL A 99 -7.98 -1.61 2.11
C VAL A 99 -6.88 -2.35 1.34
N LYS A 100 -7.04 -3.66 1.14
CA LYS A 100 -6.09 -4.47 0.35
C LYS A 100 -6.04 -4.01 -1.11
N ASN A 101 -7.18 -3.69 -1.72
CA ASN A 101 -7.22 -3.16 -3.09
C ASN A 101 -6.54 -1.78 -3.19
N ALA A 102 -6.74 -0.90 -2.21
CA ALA A 102 -6.04 0.38 -2.14
C ALA A 102 -4.53 0.21 -1.99
N GLU A 103 -4.10 -0.70 -1.10
CA GLU A 103 -2.70 -1.08 -0.94
C GLU A 103 -2.11 -1.56 -2.26
N VAL A 104 -2.76 -2.54 -2.91
CA VAL A 104 -2.34 -3.08 -4.21
C VAL A 104 -2.22 -2.00 -5.28
N SER A 105 -3.19 -1.07 -5.34
CA SER A 105 -3.14 0.07 -6.28
C SER A 105 -1.89 0.93 -6.05
N ILE A 106 -1.57 1.23 -4.79
CA ILE A 106 -0.42 2.06 -4.44
C ILE A 106 0.89 1.37 -4.81
N TYR A 107 1.04 0.07 -4.55
CA TYR A 107 2.22 -0.68 -4.96
C TYR A 107 2.35 -0.78 -6.49
N LYS A 108 1.25 -1.00 -7.22
CA LYS A 108 1.26 -1.00 -8.70
C LYS A 108 1.67 0.34 -9.28
N GLU A 109 1.12 1.44 -8.75
CA GLU A 109 1.49 2.78 -9.21
C GLU A 109 2.92 3.16 -8.83
N THR A 110 3.38 2.73 -7.66
CA THR A 110 4.78 2.91 -7.23
C THR A 110 5.72 2.16 -8.18
N TRP A 111 5.39 0.92 -8.56
CA TRP A 111 6.13 0.16 -9.55
C TRP A 111 6.25 0.92 -10.87
N GLY A 112 5.13 1.34 -11.45
CA GLY A 112 5.14 2.02 -12.75
C GLY A 112 5.94 3.33 -12.75
N LYS A 113 5.88 4.09 -11.65
CA LYS A 113 6.65 5.33 -11.51
C LYS A 113 8.15 5.09 -11.35
N LEU A 114 8.55 4.10 -10.55
CA LEU A 114 9.96 3.72 -10.41
C LEU A 114 10.54 3.21 -11.72
N ASP A 115 9.79 2.36 -12.42
CA ASP A 115 10.18 1.80 -13.72
C ASP A 115 10.43 2.92 -14.73
N THR A 116 9.49 3.86 -14.83
CA THR A 116 9.59 5.02 -15.73
C THR A 116 10.81 5.90 -15.39
N ALA A 117 11.00 6.21 -14.11
CA ALA A 117 12.13 7.02 -13.67
C ALA A 117 13.48 6.36 -13.97
N LEU A 118 13.59 5.04 -13.76
CA LEU A 118 14.80 4.28 -14.02
C LEU A 118 15.09 4.15 -15.52
N ASP A 119 14.07 3.88 -16.34
CA ASP A 119 14.23 3.75 -17.79
C ASP A 119 14.59 5.08 -18.47
N ASP A 120 13.93 6.18 -18.08
CA ASP A 120 14.27 7.50 -18.60
C ASP A 120 15.69 7.91 -18.19
N THR A 121 16.12 7.56 -16.97
CA THR A 121 17.51 7.78 -16.51
C THR A 121 18.51 6.92 -17.28
N ALA A 122 18.21 5.63 -17.49
CA ALA A 122 19.10 4.71 -18.19
C ALA A 122 19.34 5.12 -19.65
N ARG A 123 18.35 5.73 -20.32
CA ARG A 123 18.48 6.24 -21.69
C ARG A 123 19.57 7.31 -21.84
N LEU A 124 19.89 8.04 -20.78
CA LEU A 124 20.92 9.08 -20.82
C LEU A 124 22.32 8.49 -20.99
N SER A 125 22.54 7.24 -20.55
CA SER A 125 23.87 6.58 -20.63
C SER A 125 24.43 6.50 -22.05
N SER A 126 23.60 6.27 -23.06
CA SER A 126 24.03 6.19 -24.46
C SER A 126 24.37 7.55 -25.08
N LEU A 127 23.99 8.64 -24.43
CA LEU A 127 24.16 9.99 -24.96
C LEU A 127 25.47 10.63 -24.53
N TYR A 128 26.22 10.07 -23.57
CA TYR A 128 27.45 10.71 -23.09
C TYR A 128 28.50 10.97 -24.17
N THR A 129 28.64 10.05 -25.13
CA THR A 129 29.67 10.11 -26.18
C THR A 129 29.18 10.71 -27.50
N THR A 130 27.97 11.27 -27.53
CA THR A 130 27.41 11.91 -28.73
C THR A 130 27.69 13.41 -28.74
N TYR A 131 27.69 14.02 -29.93
CA TYR A 131 27.65 15.48 -30.04
C TYR A 131 26.42 16.06 -29.35
N TYR A 132 26.51 17.34 -28.97
CA TYR A 132 25.36 18.07 -28.46
C TYR A 132 24.21 18.06 -29.48
N ALA A 133 23.01 17.83 -28.98
CA ALA A 133 21.77 17.97 -29.70
C ALA A 133 20.72 18.55 -28.76
N SER A 134 19.84 19.43 -29.26
CA SER A 134 18.77 20.03 -28.44
C SER A 134 17.86 18.96 -27.81
N ARG A 135 17.74 17.79 -28.45
CA ARG A 135 17.01 16.63 -27.92
C ARG A 135 17.61 16.06 -26.63
N ASP A 136 18.91 16.22 -26.38
CA ASP A 136 19.54 15.78 -25.13
C ASP A 136 18.91 16.53 -23.94
N GLU A 137 18.63 17.83 -24.09
CA GLU A 137 17.97 18.63 -23.04
C GLU A 137 16.55 18.14 -22.76
N GLU A 138 15.78 17.83 -23.81
CA GLU A 138 14.42 17.30 -23.69
C GLU A 138 14.41 15.96 -22.93
N LEU A 139 15.36 15.08 -23.22
CA LEU A 139 15.46 13.77 -22.57
C LEU A 139 15.87 13.88 -21.11
N VAL A 140 16.75 14.82 -20.77
CA VAL A 140 17.11 15.11 -19.38
C VAL A 140 15.95 15.68 -18.60
N LEU A 141 15.26 16.66 -19.17
CA LEU A 141 14.10 17.27 -18.52
C LEU A 141 13.04 16.21 -18.23
N LYS A 142 12.77 15.33 -19.22
CA LYS A 142 11.86 14.20 -19.04
C LYS A 142 12.29 13.27 -17.91
N ALA A 143 13.56 12.89 -17.84
CA ALA A 143 14.06 12.04 -16.77
C ALA A 143 13.89 12.71 -15.39
N GLU A 144 14.17 14.00 -15.28
CA GLU A 144 13.97 14.77 -14.05
C GLU A 144 12.50 14.84 -13.64
N GLU A 145 11.59 15.09 -14.57
CA GLU A 145 10.15 15.09 -14.33
C GLU A 145 9.65 13.73 -13.85
N SER A 146 10.10 12.63 -14.47
CA SER A 146 9.80 11.26 -14.06
C SER A 146 10.28 10.99 -12.62
N ILE A 147 11.51 11.39 -12.28
CA ILE A 147 12.07 11.23 -10.93
C ILE A 147 11.29 12.06 -9.90
N ILE A 148 11.01 13.33 -10.19
CA ILE A 148 10.24 14.22 -9.29
C ILE A 148 8.84 13.67 -9.07
N SER A 149 8.17 13.23 -10.14
CA SER A 149 6.83 12.62 -10.08
C SER A 149 6.84 11.35 -9.21
N CYS A 150 7.89 10.53 -9.29
CA CYS A 150 8.05 9.35 -8.46
C CYS A 150 8.26 9.72 -6.98
N MET A 151 9.19 10.63 -6.68
CA MET A 151 9.44 11.08 -5.30
C MET A 151 8.22 11.73 -4.66
N ASP A 152 7.49 12.56 -5.40
CA ASP A 152 6.26 13.18 -4.91
C ASP A 152 5.17 12.17 -4.63
N TRP A 153 5.06 11.13 -5.47
CA TRP A 153 4.15 10.02 -5.26
C TRP A 153 4.49 9.24 -3.99
N LEU A 154 5.75 8.85 -3.82
CA LEU A 154 6.25 8.17 -2.62
C LEU A 154 5.94 8.99 -1.36
N ARG A 155 6.22 10.29 -1.38
CA ARG A 155 5.96 11.18 -0.23
C ARG A 155 4.47 11.28 0.12
N LYS A 156 3.60 11.47 -0.88
CA LYS A 156 2.15 11.59 -0.66
C LYS A 156 1.52 10.30 -0.16
N ASN A 157 2.06 9.16 -0.56
CA ASN A 157 1.54 7.84 -0.20
C ASN A 157 2.30 7.19 0.96
N ARG A 158 3.18 7.93 1.66
CA ARG A 158 3.94 7.43 2.80
C ARG A 158 3.10 6.63 3.82
N PRO A 159 1.90 7.07 4.23
CA PRO A 159 1.07 6.34 5.21
C PRO A 159 0.61 4.95 4.76
N PHE A 160 0.70 4.64 3.47
CA PHE A 160 0.25 3.38 2.90
C PHE A 160 1.38 2.36 2.69
N TYR A 161 2.65 2.77 2.87
CA TYR A 161 3.75 1.82 2.89
C TYR A 161 3.88 1.25 4.31
N TYR A 162 3.55 -0.04 4.45
CA TYR A 162 3.66 -0.75 5.73
C TYR A 162 5.11 -1.13 6.10
N SER A 163 6.07 -0.87 5.20
CA SER A 163 7.48 -1.16 5.35
C SER A 163 8.28 0.13 5.13
N ASP A 164 8.88 0.67 6.19
CA ASP A 164 9.79 1.81 6.08
C ASP A 164 11.00 1.46 5.21
N ALA A 165 11.49 0.22 5.29
CA ALA A 165 12.59 -0.26 4.47
C ALA A 165 12.25 -0.24 2.97
N PHE A 166 11.01 -0.56 2.60
CA PHE A 166 10.54 -0.47 1.21
C PHE A 166 10.58 0.98 0.71
N TYR A 167 9.98 1.89 1.49
CA TYR A 167 9.94 3.31 1.17
C TYR A 167 11.35 3.88 1.00
N GLU A 168 12.25 3.60 1.95
CA GLU A 168 13.63 4.11 1.91
C GLU A 168 14.39 3.58 0.69
N LYS A 169 14.25 2.30 0.32
CA LYS A 169 14.84 1.77 -0.93
C LYS A 169 14.31 2.49 -2.17
N CYS A 170 13.00 2.68 -2.28
CA CYS A 170 12.39 3.39 -3.41
C CYS A 170 12.89 4.84 -3.50
N SER A 171 13.01 5.50 -2.34
CA SER A 171 13.54 6.86 -2.22
C SER A 171 15.01 6.92 -2.63
N GLN A 172 15.82 5.94 -2.20
CA GLN A 172 17.24 5.85 -2.52
C GLN A 172 17.49 5.65 -4.02
N ILE A 173 16.71 4.79 -4.69
CA ILE A 173 16.77 4.62 -6.15
C ILE A 173 16.47 5.96 -6.85
N CYS A 174 15.42 6.68 -6.43
CA CYS A 174 15.11 8.00 -6.98
C CYS A 174 16.24 9.02 -6.76
N ALA A 175 16.89 8.98 -5.59
CA ALA A 175 18.00 9.87 -5.26
C ALA A 175 19.24 9.58 -6.11
N GLN A 176 19.59 8.30 -6.31
CA GLN A 176 20.67 7.89 -7.20
C GLN A 176 20.37 8.31 -8.64
N ALA A 177 19.14 8.07 -9.13
CA ALA A 177 18.72 8.50 -10.46
C ALA A 177 18.85 10.02 -10.65
N ARG A 178 18.50 10.80 -9.62
CA ARG A 178 18.67 12.26 -9.62
C ARG A 178 20.13 12.70 -9.66
N GLN A 179 21.03 11.97 -9.02
CA GLN A 179 22.45 12.25 -9.07
C GLN A 179 22.98 12.04 -10.50
N GLU A 180 22.55 10.97 -11.16
CA GLU A 180 22.94 10.67 -12.53
C GLU A 180 22.39 11.69 -13.54
N THR A 181 21.13 12.12 -13.41
CA THR A 181 20.59 13.16 -14.30
C THR A 181 21.32 14.49 -14.16
N ARG A 182 21.75 14.85 -12.93
CA ARG A 182 22.60 16.02 -12.68
C ARG A 182 23.99 15.88 -13.31
N ALA A 183 24.60 14.70 -13.20
CA ALA A 183 25.89 14.43 -13.83
C ALA A 183 25.79 14.58 -15.36
N PHE A 184 24.70 14.10 -15.95
CA PHE A 184 24.48 14.25 -17.38
C PHE A 184 24.14 15.69 -17.81
N ARG A 185 23.50 16.51 -16.97
CA ARG A 185 23.41 17.97 -17.22
C ARG A 185 24.80 18.61 -17.33
N ALA A 186 25.74 18.24 -16.47
CA ALA A 186 27.12 18.72 -16.57
C ALA A 186 27.81 18.25 -17.88
N CYS A 187 27.50 17.03 -18.33
CA CYS A 187 27.93 16.54 -19.64
C CYS A 187 27.37 17.40 -20.80
N ILE A 188 26.08 17.76 -20.77
CA ILE A 188 25.49 18.65 -21.79
C ILE A 188 26.23 19.99 -21.85
N GLU A 189 26.51 20.61 -20.70
CA GLU A 189 27.24 21.88 -20.66
C GLU A 189 28.68 21.74 -21.19
N ALA A 190 29.36 20.63 -20.90
CA ALA A 190 30.66 20.32 -21.47
C ALA A 190 30.60 20.18 -23.00
N LYS A 191 29.57 19.50 -23.53
CA LYS A 191 29.38 19.36 -24.99
C LYS A 191 29.10 20.70 -25.67
N LYS A 192 28.31 21.58 -25.06
CA LYS A 192 28.07 22.94 -25.57
C LYS A 192 29.36 23.76 -25.60
N MET A 193 30.17 23.66 -24.56
CA MET A 193 31.48 24.32 -24.49
C MET A 193 32.43 23.79 -25.57
N GLU A 194 32.45 22.48 -25.78
CA GLU A 194 33.23 21.85 -26.85
C GLU A 194 32.82 22.35 -28.23
N GLU A 195 31.52 22.37 -28.52
CA GLU A 195 30.98 22.88 -29.78
C GLU A 195 31.29 24.37 -29.98
N ALA A 196 31.22 25.19 -28.93
CA ALA A 196 31.57 26.61 -28.99
C ALA A 196 33.07 26.85 -29.22
N THR A 197 33.94 25.95 -28.73
CA THR A 197 35.40 26.12 -28.77
C THR A 197 36.02 25.56 -30.05
N ILE A 198 35.57 24.38 -30.48
CA ILE A 198 36.17 23.62 -31.58
C ILE A 198 35.28 23.65 -32.83
N GLY A 199 33.98 23.85 -32.65
CA GLY A 199 32.98 23.66 -33.70
C GLY A 199 32.65 22.19 -33.90
N LYS A 200 31.41 21.91 -34.33
CA LYS A 200 30.93 20.54 -34.56
C LYS A 200 31.74 19.74 -35.59
N ASN A 201 32.34 20.43 -36.56
CA ASN A 201 33.15 19.84 -37.63
C ASN A 201 34.65 20.11 -37.44
N GLY A 202 35.09 20.40 -36.22
CA GLY A 202 36.50 20.64 -35.95
C GLY A 202 37.37 19.39 -36.14
N PRO A 203 38.70 19.54 -36.21
CA PRO A 203 39.61 18.41 -36.35
C PRO A 203 39.47 17.43 -35.17
N LEU A 204 39.46 16.13 -35.44
CA LEU A 204 39.36 15.08 -34.42
C LEU A 204 40.43 15.22 -33.33
N THR A 205 41.63 15.67 -33.68
CA THR A 205 42.72 15.93 -32.73
C THR A 205 42.34 16.94 -31.66
N ASN A 206 41.60 18.00 -32.02
CA ASN A 206 41.18 19.05 -31.10
C ASN A 206 40.07 18.54 -30.17
N HIS A 207 39.13 17.75 -30.71
CA HIS A 207 38.10 17.06 -29.91
C HIS A 207 38.73 16.09 -28.90
N MET A 208 39.72 15.29 -29.32
CA MET A 208 40.44 14.39 -28.42
C MET A 208 41.24 15.15 -27.35
N GLU A 209 41.76 16.33 -27.67
CA GLU A 209 42.49 17.15 -26.71
C GLU A 209 41.54 17.77 -25.66
N PHE A 210 40.37 18.26 -26.08
CA PHE A 210 39.30 18.71 -25.17
C PHE A 210 38.86 17.58 -24.25
N TYR A 211 38.60 16.40 -24.81
CA TYR A 211 38.23 15.20 -24.05
C TYR A 211 39.25 14.86 -22.95
N LYS A 212 40.55 14.93 -23.26
CA LYS A 212 41.62 14.60 -22.31
C LYS A 212 41.83 15.66 -21.24
N LYS A 213 41.57 16.94 -21.54
CA LYS A 213 41.89 18.07 -20.66
C LYS A 213 40.70 18.62 -19.88
N ILE A 214 39.49 18.55 -20.42
CA ILE A 214 38.32 19.25 -19.88
C ILE A 214 37.27 18.26 -19.38
N TYR A 215 36.83 17.30 -20.20
CA TYR A 215 35.79 16.37 -19.80
C TYR A 215 35.94 14.98 -20.44
N ASN A 216 36.08 13.96 -19.61
CA ASN A 216 36.21 12.58 -20.07
C ASN A 216 34.83 11.90 -20.20
N TYR A 217 34.26 11.95 -21.41
CA TYR A 217 32.94 11.38 -21.69
C TYR A 217 32.87 9.86 -21.50
N GLU A 218 33.93 9.10 -21.80
CA GLU A 218 33.90 7.63 -21.69
C GLU A 218 33.92 7.17 -20.24
N MET A 219 34.70 7.84 -19.39
CA MET A 219 34.75 7.56 -17.97
C MET A 219 33.41 7.88 -17.32
N ALA A 220 32.84 9.05 -17.63
CA ALA A 220 31.52 9.44 -17.15
C ALA A 220 30.42 8.46 -17.63
N GLN A 221 30.48 7.99 -18.87
CA GLN A 221 29.57 6.95 -19.39
C GLN A 221 29.73 5.62 -18.64
N LYS A 222 30.97 5.19 -18.38
CA LYS A 222 31.25 3.94 -17.65
C LYS A 222 30.74 4.00 -16.22
N GLU A 223 30.96 5.11 -15.52
CA GLU A 223 30.45 5.36 -14.17
C GLU A 223 28.91 5.32 -14.16
N MET A 224 28.27 6.08 -15.06
CA MET A 224 26.82 6.06 -15.24
C MET A 224 26.28 4.65 -15.48
N ALA A 225 26.90 3.88 -16.38
CA ALA A 225 26.47 2.51 -16.67
C ALA A 225 26.61 1.58 -15.45
N GLN A 226 27.66 1.75 -14.63
CA GLN A 226 27.82 1.01 -13.38
C GLN A 226 26.75 1.39 -12.34
N ASN A 227 26.48 2.68 -12.19
CA ASN A 227 25.48 3.18 -11.24
C ASN A 227 24.07 2.77 -11.65
N VAL A 228 23.71 2.84 -12.94
CA VAL A 228 22.43 2.33 -13.46
C VAL A 228 22.29 0.82 -13.24
N LYS A 229 23.38 0.06 -13.38
CA LYS A 229 23.37 -1.38 -13.08
C LYS A 229 23.14 -1.65 -11.59
N ALA A 230 23.72 -0.84 -10.71
CA ALA A 230 23.47 -0.94 -9.27
C ALA A 230 22.01 -0.59 -8.93
N MET A 231 21.49 0.53 -9.45
CA MET A 231 20.08 0.93 -9.32
C MET A 231 19.13 -0.17 -9.81
N ARG A 232 19.43 -0.83 -10.94
CA ARG A 232 18.62 -1.95 -11.46
C ARG A 232 18.56 -3.13 -10.50
N ARG A 233 19.65 -3.46 -9.81
CA ARG A 233 19.65 -4.54 -8.80
C ARG A 233 18.80 -4.18 -7.58
N GLU A 234 18.89 -2.94 -7.11
CA GLU A 234 18.05 -2.45 -6.02
C GLU A 234 16.56 -2.46 -6.43
N TYR A 235 16.28 -2.02 -7.66
CA TYR A 235 14.95 -2.04 -8.26
C TYR A 235 14.39 -3.46 -8.39
N GLU A 236 15.19 -4.44 -8.83
CA GLU A 236 14.76 -5.84 -8.89
C GLU A 236 14.34 -6.38 -7.52
N ALA A 237 15.07 -6.02 -6.45
CA ALA A 237 14.70 -6.39 -5.09
C ALA A 237 13.36 -5.75 -4.66
N VAL A 238 13.14 -4.48 -5.02
CA VAL A 238 11.87 -3.78 -4.81
C VAL A 238 10.73 -4.43 -5.61
N CYS A 239 10.98 -4.87 -6.85
CA CYS A 239 9.99 -5.58 -7.66
C CYS A 239 9.59 -6.93 -7.05
N VAL A 240 10.52 -7.67 -6.44
CA VAL A 240 10.19 -8.91 -5.73
C VAL A 240 9.25 -8.62 -4.57
N GLU A 241 9.57 -7.61 -3.75
CA GLU A 241 8.71 -7.22 -2.62
C GLU A 241 7.33 -6.76 -3.09
N ILE A 242 7.25 -6.02 -4.20
CA ILE A 242 5.96 -5.64 -4.81
C ILE A 242 5.17 -6.88 -5.24
N ARG A 243 5.80 -7.84 -5.93
CA ARG A 243 5.10 -9.06 -6.39
C ARG A 243 4.57 -9.88 -5.21
N ASP A 244 5.34 -9.99 -4.13
CA ASP A 244 4.90 -10.69 -2.92
C ASP A 244 3.69 -10.02 -2.26
N ARG A 245 3.53 -8.70 -2.43
CA ARG A 245 2.36 -7.95 -1.92
C ARG A 245 1.14 -8.03 -2.84
N LEU A 246 1.37 -8.31 -4.12
CA LEU A 246 0.35 -8.45 -5.17
C LEU A 246 -0.22 -9.87 -5.29
N ALA A 247 0.54 -10.88 -4.86
CA ALA A 247 0.10 -12.28 -4.74
C ALA A 247 -0.91 -12.45 -3.58
#